data_AF-A0A3M1NP91-F1
#
_entry.id   AF-A0A3M1NP91-F1
#
_cell.length_a   1.000
_cell.length_b   1.000
_cell.length_c   1.000
_cell.angle_alpha   90.00
_cell.angle_beta   90.00
_cell.angle_gamma   90.00
#
_symmetry.space_group_name_H-M   'P 1'
#
loop_
_entity.id
_entity.type
_entity.pdbx_description
1 polymer ?
#
loop_
_entity_poly.entity_id
_entity_poly.type
_entity_poly.pdbx_seq_one_letter_code
_entity_poly.pdbx_strand_id
1 'polypeptide(L)'
;MNLFSVLLMLPQEAASDEGFVNVLVQRFNEGGEFMWPILIALIIGLAIAFERIITLNRADINTRKFIVKVKQALEEGGISAAEEVCANTRGPVASVFQAGLLRHDEGIEAVEKAVVSYGSIEMSFLERGLVWLSLFIA
;
A
#
# COMPACT_ATOMS: atom_id res chain seq x y z
N MET A 1 -43.93 20.70 -46.36
CA MET A 1 -43.12 20.18 -45.24
C MET A 1 -43.73 18.86 -44.87
N ASN A 2 -43.14 17.76 -45.35
CA ASN A 2 -43.82 16.48 -45.41
C ASN A 2 -43.59 15.70 -44.12
N LEU A 3 -44.57 14.90 -43.70
CA LEU A 3 -44.48 14.04 -42.51
C LEU A 3 -43.21 13.14 -42.51
N PHE A 4 -42.71 12.83 -43.71
CA PHE A 4 -41.47 12.08 -43.96
C PHE A 4 -40.19 12.81 -43.51
N SER A 5 -40.13 14.15 -43.57
CA SER A 5 -38.96 14.91 -43.10
C SER A 5 -38.95 15.09 -41.58
N VAL A 6 -40.11 15.00 -40.92
CA VAL A 6 -40.22 15.03 -39.45
C VAL A 6 -39.78 13.68 -38.85
N LEU A 7 -40.03 12.57 -39.55
CA LEU A 7 -39.62 11.23 -39.13
C LEU A 7 -38.09 11.03 -39.17
N LEU A 8 -37.39 11.68 -40.11
CA LEU A 8 -35.92 11.69 -40.21
C LEU A 8 -35.21 12.60 -39.18
N MET A 9 -35.98 13.41 -38.45
CA MET A 9 -35.47 14.34 -37.43
C MET A 9 -35.62 13.80 -36.01
N LEU A 10 -36.20 12.61 -35.84
CA LEU A 10 -36.15 11.90 -34.57
C LEU A 10 -34.73 11.38 -34.35
N PRO A 11 -34.14 11.57 -33.15
CA PRO A 11 -32.89 10.94 -32.81
C PRO A 11 -33.13 9.43 -32.92
N GLN A 12 -32.53 8.78 -33.91
CA GLN A 12 -32.33 7.34 -33.85
C GLN A 12 -31.39 7.11 -32.69
N GLU A 13 -31.94 6.93 -31.50
CA GLU A 13 -31.28 6.15 -30.47
C GLU A 13 -31.09 4.77 -31.08
N ALA A 14 -29.91 4.58 -31.68
CA ALA A 14 -29.35 3.26 -31.82
C ALA A 14 -29.24 2.75 -30.40
N ALA A 15 -30.26 1.99 -29.98
CA ALA A 15 -30.22 1.12 -28.83
C ALA A 15 -29.12 0.10 -29.12
N SER A 16 -27.90 0.50 -28.84
CA SER A 16 -26.80 -0.40 -28.79
C SER A 16 -26.88 -1.03 -27.41
N ASP A 17 -27.08 -2.34 -27.38
CA ASP A 17 -26.86 -3.19 -26.21
C ASP A 17 -25.35 -3.22 -25.94
N GLU A 18 -24.80 -2.02 -25.72
CA GLU A 18 -23.39 -1.77 -25.62
C GLU A 18 -22.99 -2.18 -24.22
N GLY A 19 -22.31 -3.32 -24.14
CA GLY A 19 -21.67 -3.75 -22.90
C GLY A 19 -20.90 -2.57 -22.29
N PHE A 20 -20.93 -2.45 -20.97
CA PHE A 20 -20.38 -1.32 -20.21
C PHE A 20 -19.00 -0.82 -20.70
N VAL A 21 -18.16 -1.73 -21.21
CA VAL A 21 -16.86 -1.42 -21.83
C VAL A 21 -16.99 -0.55 -23.09
N ASN A 22 -17.93 -0.83 -23.99
CA ASN A 22 -18.14 -0.03 -25.21
C ASN A 22 -18.59 1.39 -24.88
N VAL A 23 -19.49 1.55 -23.91
CA VAL A 23 -19.91 2.87 -23.43
C VAL A 23 -18.71 3.66 -22.89
N LEU A 24 -17.81 3.02 -22.13
CA LEU A 24 -16.58 3.66 -21.64
C LEU A 24 -15.62 4.04 -22.78
N VAL A 25 -15.45 3.18 -23.78
CA VAL A 25 -14.59 3.45 -24.95
C VAL A 25 -15.14 4.59 -25.79
N GLN A 26 -16.47 4.68 -25.96
CA GLN A 26 -17.09 5.80 -26.67
C GLN A 26 -16.84 7.12 -25.95
N ARG A 27 -17.09 7.17 -24.63
CA ARG A 27 -16.81 8.37 -23.81
C ARG A 27 -15.33 8.70 -23.74
N PHE A 28 -14.47 7.69 -23.83
CA PHE A 28 -13.05 7.91 -24.04
C PHE A 28 -12.90 8.67 -25.37
N ASN A 29 -13.17 8.08 -26.52
CA ASN A 29 -12.87 8.70 -27.81
C ASN A 29 -13.47 10.13 -27.99
N GLU A 30 -14.61 10.44 -27.39
CA GLU A 30 -15.20 11.79 -27.34
C GLU A 30 -14.32 12.84 -26.61
N GLY A 31 -13.53 12.43 -25.62
CA GLY A 31 -12.60 13.28 -24.86
C GLY A 31 -11.34 13.71 -25.61
N GLY A 32 -11.07 13.16 -26.80
CA GLY A 32 -9.97 13.57 -27.68
C GLY A 32 -8.57 13.19 -27.20
N GLU A 33 -7.54 13.78 -27.83
CA GLU A 33 -6.13 13.40 -27.64
C GLU A 33 -5.61 13.59 -26.19
N PHE A 34 -6.20 14.52 -25.43
CA PHE A 34 -5.78 14.88 -24.07
C PHE A 34 -6.02 13.78 -23.03
N MET A 35 -6.85 12.79 -23.32
CA MET A 35 -7.06 11.66 -22.42
C MET A 35 -5.95 10.62 -22.45
N TRP A 36 -5.19 10.48 -23.54
CA TRP A 36 -4.14 9.48 -23.63
C TRP A 36 -3.09 9.65 -22.52
N PRO A 37 -2.59 10.87 -22.23
CA PRO A 37 -1.74 11.12 -21.06
C PRO A 37 -2.40 10.75 -19.72
N ILE A 38 -3.69 11.00 -19.56
CA ILE A 38 -4.45 10.68 -18.34
C ILE A 38 -4.52 9.16 -18.14
N LEU A 39 -4.81 8.42 -19.22
CA LEU A 39 -4.83 6.96 -19.20
C LEU A 39 -3.46 6.38 -18.83
N ILE A 40 -2.38 6.94 -19.37
CA ILE A 40 -1.01 6.54 -19.04
C ILE A 40 -0.71 6.81 -17.56
N ALA A 41 -1.05 8.00 -17.05
CA ALA A 41 -0.87 8.34 -15.64
C ALA A 41 -1.64 7.38 -14.72
N LEU A 42 -2.87 7.01 -15.10
CA LEU A 42 -3.70 6.04 -14.37
C LEU A 42 -3.04 4.65 -14.30
N ILE A 43 -2.53 4.16 -15.42
CA ILE A 43 -1.87 2.85 -15.50
C ILE A 43 -0.60 2.84 -14.63
N ILE A 44 0.22 3.88 -14.72
CA ILE A 44 1.46 4.00 -13.93
C ILE A 44 1.12 4.12 -12.43
N GLY A 45 0.14 4.95 -12.06
CA GLY A 45 -0.31 5.10 -10.69
C GLY A 45 -0.82 3.79 -10.10
N LEU A 46 -1.64 3.05 -10.86
CA LEU A 46 -2.13 1.71 -10.46
C LEU A 46 -0.99 0.70 -10.31
N ALA A 47 -0.03 0.67 -11.23
CA ALA A 47 1.10 -0.26 -11.17
C ALA A 47 1.92 -0.06 -9.87
N ILE A 48 2.22 1.19 -9.53
CA ILE A 48 2.94 1.54 -8.28
C ILE A 48 2.07 1.20 -7.07
N ALA A 49 0.76 1.44 -7.11
CA ALA A 49 -0.15 1.08 -6.03
C ALA A 49 -0.15 -0.43 -5.74
N PHE A 50 -0.18 -1.26 -6.79
CA PHE A 50 -0.11 -2.72 -6.61
C PHE A 50 1.21 -3.19 -6.01
N GLU A 51 2.36 -2.69 -6.49
CA GLU A 51 3.68 -3.01 -5.89
C GLU A 51 3.71 -2.66 -4.40
N ARG A 52 3.14 -1.50 -4.03
CA ARG A 52 3.12 -1.01 -2.65
C ARG A 52 2.22 -1.83 -1.75
N ILE A 53 1.02 -2.20 -2.22
CA ILE A 53 0.11 -3.06 -1.46
C ILE A 53 0.79 -4.39 -1.13
N ILE A 54 1.49 -5.00 -2.10
CA ILE A 54 2.20 -6.27 -1.87
C ILE A 54 3.34 -6.09 -0.87
N THR A 55 4.10 -4.99 -0.97
CA THR A 55 5.23 -4.72 -0.07
C THR A 55 4.78 -4.49 1.37
N LEU A 56 3.74 -3.68 1.59
CA LEU A 56 3.18 -3.43 2.93
C LEU A 56 2.55 -4.71 3.51
N ASN A 57 1.82 -5.49 2.71
CA ASN A 57 1.27 -6.77 3.16
C ASN A 57 2.36 -7.76 3.57
N ARG A 58 3.52 -7.77 2.89
CA ARG A 58 4.65 -8.64 3.28
C ARG A 58 5.35 -8.18 4.55
N ALA A 59 5.30 -6.87 4.85
CA ALA A 59 5.85 -6.31 6.09
C ALA A 59 4.90 -6.45 7.28
N ASP A 60 3.60 -6.69 7.02
CA ASP A 60 2.61 -6.87 8.07
C ASP A 60 2.85 -8.17 8.83
N ILE A 61 2.90 -8.04 10.15
CA ILE A 61 2.97 -9.17 11.07
C ILE A 61 1.82 -9.06 12.05
N ASN A 62 1.38 -10.20 12.59
CA ASN A 62 0.43 -10.15 13.69
C ASN A 62 1.13 -9.67 14.97
N THR A 63 1.27 -8.35 15.11
CA THR A 63 2.00 -7.67 16.18
C THR A 63 1.50 -8.10 17.56
N ARG A 64 0.19 -8.28 17.72
CA ARG A 64 -0.40 -8.71 18.99
C ARG A 64 0.07 -10.11 19.40
N LYS A 65 0.06 -11.07 18.46
CA LYS A 65 0.59 -12.43 18.71
C LYS A 65 2.11 -12.42 18.91
N PHE A 66 2.83 -11.58 18.15
CA PHE A 66 4.28 -11.44 18.28
C PHE A 66 4.69 -10.95 19.67
N ILE A 67 4.07 -9.87 20.18
CA ILE A 67 4.38 -9.33 21.51
C ILE A 67 4.13 -10.37 22.60
N VAL A 68 3.05 -11.15 22.50
CA VAL A 68 2.77 -12.23 23.47
C VAL A 68 3.88 -13.28 23.45
N LYS A 69 4.32 -13.72 22.25
CA LYS A 69 5.42 -14.68 22.11
C LYS A 69 6.74 -14.16 22.68
N VAL A 70 7.09 -12.91 22.41
CA VAL A 70 8.33 -12.30 22.92
C VAL A 70 8.29 -12.18 24.43
N LYS A 71 7.16 -11.76 25.02
CA LYS A 71 7.01 -11.71 26.48
C LYS A 71 7.16 -13.08 27.14
N GLN A 72 6.50 -14.09 26.59
CA GLN A 72 6.60 -15.45 27.10
C GLN A 72 8.04 -15.99 27.02
N ALA A 73 8.73 -15.77 25.89
CA ALA A 73 10.13 -16.15 25.74
C ALA A 73 11.05 -15.42 26.73
N LEU A 74 10.77 -14.15 27.02
CA LEU A 74 11.51 -13.36 28.00
C LEU A 74 11.30 -13.89 29.43
N GLU A 75 10.09 -14.29 29.80
CA GLU A 75 9.76 -14.85 31.12
C GLU A 75 10.34 -16.26 31.34
N GLU A 76 10.32 -17.10 30.31
CA GLU A 76 10.73 -18.51 30.41
C GLU A 76 12.23 -18.73 30.18
N GLY A 77 12.83 -18.01 29.21
CA GLY A 77 14.21 -18.23 28.74
C GLY A 77 15.09 -16.98 28.76
N GLY A 78 14.59 -15.86 29.30
CA GLY A 78 15.33 -14.61 29.40
C GLY A 78 15.59 -13.92 28.06
N ILE A 79 16.57 -13.01 28.06
CA ILE A 79 16.87 -12.12 26.92
C ILE A 79 17.25 -12.92 25.66
N SER A 80 18.06 -13.97 25.82
CA SER A 80 18.54 -14.76 24.68
C SER A 80 17.41 -15.48 23.94
N ALA A 81 16.42 -16.03 24.67
CA ALA A 81 15.25 -16.65 24.06
C ALA A 81 14.36 -15.62 23.35
N ALA A 82 14.19 -14.43 23.94
CA ALA A 82 13.44 -13.34 23.31
C ALA A 82 14.13 -12.84 22.03
N GLU A 83 15.46 -12.77 22.01
CA GLU A 83 16.25 -12.40 20.83
C GLU A 83 16.07 -13.41 19.70
N GLU A 84 16.06 -14.72 20.00
CA GLU A 84 15.81 -15.77 19.00
C GLU A 84 14.42 -15.64 18.37
N VAL A 85 13.39 -15.33 19.15
CA VAL A 85 12.03 -15.09 18.62
C VAL A 85 12.02 -13.88 17.69
N CYS A 86 12.74 -12.81 18.04
CA CYS A 86 12.84 -11.61 17.20
C CYS A 86 13.62 -11.90 15.92
N ALA A 87 14.74 -12.62 16.00
CA ALA A 87 15.57 -12.99 14.85
C ALA A 87 14.85 -13.92 13.85
N ASN A 88 13.99 -14.80 14.34
CA ASN A 88 13.19 -15.70 13.51
C ASN A 88 11.90 -15.05 12.97
N THR A 89 11.53 -13.86 13.44
CA THR A 89 10.34 -13.15 12.97
C THR A 89 10.73 -12.07 11.97
N ARG A 90 10.25 -12.21 10.74
CA ARG A 90 10.44 -11.17 9.71
C ARG A 90 9.44 -10.04 9.94
N GLY A 91 9.90 -8.80 9.91
CA GLY A 91 9.03 -7.62 9.92
C GLY A 91 9.64 -6.46 10.71
N PRO A 92 9.21 -5.22 10.42
CA PRO A 92 9.80 -4.01 11.01
C PRO A 92 9.64 -3.98 12.53
N VAL A 93 8.50 -4.47 13.06
CA VAL A 93 8.27 -4.54 14.50
C VAL A 93 9.26 -5.50 15.19
N ALA A 94 9.59 -6.63 14.56
CA ALA A 94 10.58 -7.56 15.12
C ALA A 94 11.99 -6.97 15.12
N SER A 95 12.37 -6.26 14.04
CA SER A 95 13.65 -5.52 13.98
C SER A 95 13.80 -4.50 15.10
N VAL A 96 12.74 -3.74 15.41
CA VAL A 96 12.75 -2.74 16.49
C VAL A 96 12.91 -3.41 17.86
N PHE A 97 12.20 -4.51 18.11
CA PHE A 97 12.34 -5.27 19.36
C PHE A 97 13.76 -5.86 19.50
N GLN A 98 14.31 -6.42 18.43
CA GLN A 98 15.68 -6.94 18.43
C GLN A 98 16.71 -5.85 18.78
N ALA A 99 16.59 -4.67 18.17
CA ALA A 99 17.48 -3.55 18.45
C ALA A 99 17.42 -3.06 19.90
N GLY A 100 16.24 -3.11 20.52
CA GLY A 100 16.07 -2.83 21.95
C GLY A 100 16.70 -3.92 22.83
N LEU A 101 16.45 -5.20 22.53
CA LEU A 101 16.98 -6.34 23.29
C LEU A 101 18.52 -6.40 23.25
N LEU A 102 19.12 -6.10 22.10
CA LEU A 102 20.59 -6.05 21.93
C LEU A 102 21.27 -5.03 22.85
N ARG A 103 20.53 -4.04 23.37
CA ARG A 103 21.05 -2.98 24.23
C ARG A 103 20.62 -3.08 25.69
N HIS A 104 20.04 -4.21 26.09
CA HIS A 104 19.55 -4.39 27.45
C HIS A 104 20.62 -4.17 28.53
N ASP A 105 21.88 -4.52 28.26
CA ASP A 105 23.02 -4.36 29.17
C ASP A 105 23.47 -2.89 29.34
N GLU A 106 23.11 -2.01 28.40
CA GLU A 106 23.50 -0.60 28.39
C GLU A 106 22.57 0.27 29.26
N GLY A 107 21.55 -0.34 29.88
CA GLY A 107 20.56 0.34 30.71
C GLY A 107 19.34 0.84 29.94
N ILE A 108 18.31 1.26 30.69
CA ILE A 108 16.97 1.55 30.13
C ILE A 108 16.97 2.72 29.13
N GLU A 109 17.82 3.73 29.37
CA GLU A 109 17.94 4.90 28.48
C GLU A 109 18.52 4.50 27.11
N ALA A 110 19.51 3.60 27.09
CA ALA A 110 20.09 3.10 25.86
C ALA A 110 19.09 2.24 25.06
N VAL A 111 18.30 1.41 25.74
CA VAL A 111 17.21 0.62 25.14
C VAL A 111 16.15 1.54 24.53
N GLU A 112 15.68 2.54 25.26
CA GLU A 112 14.67 3.48 24.77
C GLU A 112 15.17 4.23 23.53
N LYS A 113 16.40 4.74 23.59
CA LYS A 113 17.04 5.42 22.45
C LYS A 113 17.18 4.51 21.23
N ALA A 114 17.50 3.23 21.44
CA ALA A 114 17.60 2.24 20.37
C ALA A 114 16.24 1.99 19.71
N VAL A 115 15.20 1.77 20.52
CA VAL A 115 13.83 1.53 20.04
C VAL A 115 13.33 2.74 19.25
N VAL A 116 13.53 3.95 19.76
CA VAL A 116 13.12 5.18 19.05
C VAL A 116 13.89 5.34 17.74
N SER A 117 15.22 5.20 17.77
CA SER A 117 16.06 5.35 16.59
C SER A 117 15.74 4.32 15.51
N TYR A 118 15.66 3.03 15.86
CA TYR A 118 15.33 1.97 14.90
C TYR A 118 13.87 2.05 14.45
N GLY A 119 12.96 2.48 15.32
CA GLY A 119 11.57 2.77 14.95
C GLY A 119 11.48 3.83 13.86
N SER A 120 12.22 4.94 13.98
CA SER A 120 12.26 5.96 12.93
C SER A 120 12.88 5.45 11.62
N ILE A 121 13.91 4.60 11.69
CA ILE A 121 14.56 4.00 10.51
C ILE A 121 13.58 3.09 9.76
N GLU A 122 12.93 2.16 10.47
CA GLU A 122 11.95 1.24 9.88
C GLU A 122 10.73 2.00 9.34
N MET A 123 10.28 3.05 10.04
CA MET A 123 9.19 3.90 9.57
C MET A 123 9.56 4.63 8.27
N SER A 124 10.79 5.14 8.14
CA SER A 124 11.28 5.71 6.89
C SER A 124 11.28 4.70 5.74
N PHE A 125 11.62 3.44 6.01
CA PHE A 125 11.54 2.39 5.00
C PHE A 125 10.12 2.04 4.58
N LEU A 126 9.15 2.09 5.51
CA LEU A 126 7.73 1.90 5.22
C LEU A 126 7.15 3.07 4.42
N GLU A 127 7.59 4.30 4.69
CA GLU A 127 7.18 5.50 3.96
C GLU A 127 7.79 5.58 2.56
N ARG A 128 8.96 4.95 2.35
CA ARG A 128 9.71 4.99 1.08
C ARG A 128 8.91 4.33 -0.04
N GLY A 129 8.08 5.12 -0.71
CA GLY A 129 7.15 4.66 -1.74
C GLY A 129 5.77 5.31 -1.72
N LEU A 130 5.29 5.69 -0.54
CA LEU A 130 4.03 6.42 -0.39
C LEU A 130 4.11 7.80 -1.06
N VAL A 131 5.31 8.38 -1.12
CA VAL A 131 5.58 9.66 -1.82
C VAL A 131 5.21 9.58 -3.31
N TRP A 132 5.43 8.44 -3.96
CA TRP A 132 5.03 8.26 -5.36
C TRP A 132 3.51 8.15 -5.51
N LEU A 133 2.83 7.47 -4.57
CA LEU A 133 1.37 7.44 -4.54
C LEU A 133 0.78 8.83 -4.32
N SER A 134 1.38 9.64 -3.44
CA SER A 134 0.94 11.02 -3.26
C SER A 134 1.15 11.86 -4.52
N LEU A 135 2.22 11.65 -5.30
CA LEU A 135 2.46 12.43 -6.52
C LEU A 135 1.37 12.20 -7.60
N PHE A 136 0.78 11.01 -7.67
CA PHE A 136 -0.25 10.68 -8.66
C PHE A 136 -1.69 10.93 -8.19
N ILE A 137 -1.92 11.07 -6.88
CA ILE A 137 -3.25 11.21 -6.28
C ILE A 137 -3.47 12.61 -5.67
N ALA A 138 -2.40 13.35 -5.33
CA ALA A 138 -2.47 14.74 -4.84
C ALA A 138 -2.67 15.74 -5.99
#